data_AF-A0A834YZF2-F1
#
_entry.id   AF-A0A834YZF2-F1
#
_cell.length_a   1.000
_cell.length_b   1.000
_cell.length_c   1.000
_cell.angle_alpha   90.00
_cell.angle_beta   90.00
_cell.angle_gamma   90.00
#
_symmetry.space_group_name_H-M   'P 1'
#
loop_
_entity.id
_entity.type
_entity.pdbx_description
1 polymer ?
#
loop_
_entity_poly.entity_id
_entity_poly.type
_entity_poly.pdbx_seq_one_letter_code
_entity_poly.pdbx_strand_id
1 'polypeptide(L)'
;MAFSTILRRAASSVAPVAIRAIGTHRNYHSVLFSALKNTTLSGELCRRTFLPALHFSSLAKKSSSNDTLLRTIDSEIKCAEESDDHDREDEIPDGFPFEIQDKPGLGTLSLSREYQGEIIKVVVHMADLDTCEDEGDDDEGNDDDSEKSSQSSIPLVVSVSKGSGRCLEFGCIAFPDEISIDSLSVKDPESSEDDIAYEGPDFSDLDENLQKAFHKYLEVRGIKPSTTNFLHEYMINKESKEYLLWLKNLKNFIEK
;
A
#
# COMPACT_ATOMS: atom_id res chain seq x y z
N MET A 1 42.27 -25.18 -66.76
CA MET A 1 42.42 -23.72 -66.86
C MET A 1 41.20 -23.07 -66.23
N ALA A 2 41.26 -22.74 -64.93
CA ALA A 2 40.43 -21.72 -64.28
C ALA A 2 40.92 -21.58 -62.83
N PHE A 3 40.96 -20.33 -62.38
CA PHE A 3 41.83 -19.83 -61.32
C PHE A 3 41.29 -20.03 -59.91
N SER A 4 42.24 -20.15 -58.99
CA SER A 4 42.09 -19.98 -57.54
C SER A 4 41.62 -18.57 -57.18
N THR A 5 40.73 -18.45 -56.18
CA THR A 5 40.70 -17.29 -55.28
C THR A 5 40.33 -17.73 -53.87
N ILE A 6 41.25 -17.45 -52.94
CA ILE A 6 41.07 -17.53 -51.49
C ILE A 6 40.66 -16.13 -51.04
N LEU A 7 39.51 -15.98 -50.39
CA LEU A 7 39.16 -14.77 -49.65
C LEU A 7 38.77 -15.15 -48.23
N ARG A 8 39.66 -14.81 -47.30
CA ARG A 8 39.40 -14.72 -45.86
C ARG A 8 38.31 -13.67 -45.62
N ARG A 9 37.30 -13.99 -44.82
CA ARG A 9 36.44 -12.98 -44.18
C ARG A 9 36.17 -13.38 -42.74
N ALA A 10 36.29 -12.38 -41.87
CA ALA A 10 36.38 -12.46 -40.42
C ALA A 10 35.16 -13.12 -39.75
N ALA A 11 35.44 -13.91 -38.71
CA ALA A 11 34.44 -14.33 -37.74
C ALA A 11 34.00 -13.11 -36.93
N SER A 12 32.72 -12.74 -37.02
CA SER A 12 32.07 -11.86 -36.05
C SER A 12 31.51 -12.74 -34.94
N SER A 13 32.07 -12.61 -33.75
CA SER A 13 31.54 -13.21 -32.53
C SER A 13 30.33 -12.37 -32.10
N VAL A 14 29.12 -12.86 -32.38
CA VAL A 14 27.89 -12.32 -31.81
C VAL A 14 27.68 -13.02 -30.47
N ALA A 15 28.06 -12.36 -29.37
CA ALA A 15 27.63 -12.77 -28.05
C ALA A 15 26.15 -12.41 -27.89
N PRO A 16 25.27 -13.33 -27.46
CA PRO A 16 23.92 -12.94 -27.10
C PRO A 16 24.01 -12.13 -25.80
N VAL A 17 23.63 -10.85 -25.86
CA VAL A 17 23.31 -10.07 -24.66
C VAL A 17 22.07 -10.71 -24.08
N ALA A 18 22.25 -11.51 -23.04
CA ALA A 18 21.16 -11.99 -22.21
C ALA A 18 20.60 -10.76 -21.46
N ILE A 19 19.53 -10.19 -21.98
CA ILE A 19 18.68 -9.29 -21.21
C ILE A 19 17.99 -10.17 -20.17
N ARG A 20 18.56 -10.24 -18.97
CA ARG A 20 17.79 -10.62 -17.79
C ARG A 20 16.88 -9.45 -17.49
N ALA A 21 15.65 -9.51 -17.98
CA ALA A 21 14.56 -8.76 -17.39
C ALA A 21 14.33 -9.37 -15.99
N ILE A 22 15.00 -8.83 -14.98
CA ILE A 22 14.54 -8.93 -13.60
C ILE A 22 13.74 -7.66 -13.38
N GLY A 23 12.54 -7.63 -13.96
CA GLY A 23 11.48 -6.77 -13.46
C GLY A 23 10.74 -7.59 -12.42
N THR A 24 11.19 -7.54 -11.17
CA THR A 24 10.34 -7.99 -10.06
C THR A 24 9.28 -6.92 -9.85
N HIS A 25 8.21 -7.00 -10.64
CA HIS A 25 6.94 -6.40 -10.24
C HIS A 25 6.46 -7.18 -9.01
N ARG A 26 6.32 -6.48 -7.88
CA ARG A 26 5.67 -7.03 -6.68
C ARG A 26 4.20 -7.24 -7.06
N ASN A 27 3.87 -8.45 -7.50
CA ASN A 27 2.50 -8.90 -7.59
C ASN A 27 1.96 -8.96 -6.15
N TYR A 28 1.05 -8.07 -5.80
CA TYR A 28 0.22 -8.21 -4.60
C TYR A 28 -0.73 -9.38 -4.86
N HIS A 29 -0.23 -10.59 -4.60
CA HIS A 29 -1.02 -11.81 -4.69
C HIS A 29 -2.21 -11.71 -3.72
N SER A 30 -3.40 -11.94 -4.24
CA SER A 30 -4.64 -12.05 -3.47
C SER A 30 -4.61 -13.38 -2.70
N VAL A 31 -3.84 -13.41 -1.61
CA VAL A 31 -3.90 -14.48 -0.62
C VAL A 31 -4.29 -13.84 0.69
N LEU A 32 -5.58 -13.58 0.86
CA LEU A 32 -6.13 -13.33 2.18
C LEU A 32 -6.16 -14.65 2.94
N PHE A 33 -5.06 -14.95 3.64
CA PHE A 33 -5.13 -15.74 4.87
C PHE A 33 -4.25 -15.12 5.95
N SER A 34 -4.90 -14.97 7.10
CA SER A 34 -4.44 -14.44 8.37
C SER A 34 -3.08 -14.94 8.83
N ALA A 35 -2.12 -14.03 8.94
CA ALA A 35 -1.06 -14.07 9.94
C ALA A 35 -0.65 -12.63 10.28
N LEU A 36 -1.17 -12.12 11.41
CA LEU A 36 -0.57 -10.98 12.10
C LEU A 36 0.93 -11.25 12.29
N LYS A 37 1.76 -10.31 11.78
CA LYS A 37 2.96 -9.73 12.42
C LYS A 37 3.91 -9.19 11.35
N ASN A 38 3.93 -7.87 11.20
CA ASN A 38 5.12 -7.02 11.36
C ASN A 38 4.79 -5.61 10.87
N THR A 39 4.16 -4.82 11.74
CA THR A 39 4.11 -3.37 11.59
C THR A 39 5.44 -2.80 12.08
N THR A 40 6.36 -2.51 11.17
CA THR A 40 7.51 -1.63 11.46
C THR A 40 7.08 -0.20 11.23
N LEU A 41 6.49 0.41 12.26
CA LEU A 41 6.28 1.85 12.35
C LEU A 41 7.66 2.53 12.47
N SER A 42 8.15 3.12 11.39
CA SER A 42 9.28 4.05 11.45
C SER A 42 8.73 5.47 11.45
N GLY A 43 8.40 5.97 12.65
CA GLY A 43 8.15 7.38 12.87
C GLY A 43 9.46 8.16 12.76
N GLU A 44 9.75 8.73 11.59
CA GLU A 44 10.72 9.82 11.48
C GLU A 44 10.08 11.14 11.93
N LEU A 45 10.02 11.37 13.24
CA LEU A 45 9.98 12.72 13.78
C LEU A 45 10.84 12.81 15.05
N CYS A 46 11.81 13.72 15.00
CA CYS A 46 12.70 14.14 16.08
C CYS A 46 13.95 13.27 16.36
N ARG A 47 14.87 13.19 15.38
CA ARG A 47 16.25 12.72 15.56
C ARG A 47 17.08 13.71 16.39
N ARG A 48 16.89 13.73 17.72
CA ARG A 48 17.85 14.30 18.69
C ARG A 48 17.92 13.46 19.96
N THR A 49 18.55 12.31 19.88
CA THR A 49 18.94 11.53 21.06
C THR A 49 20.41 11.77 21.40
N PHE A 50 20.68 12.51 22.48
CA PHE A 50 21.94 12.41 23.20
C PHE A 50 21.95 11.07 23.96
N LEU A 51 22.87 10.16 23.64
CA LEU A 51 23.05 8.89 24.33
C LEU A 51 24.11 9.04 25.45
N PRO A 52 23.81 8.73 26.72
CA PRO A 52 24.84 8.39 27.69
C PRO A 52 25.15 6.89 27.61
N ALA A 53 26.44 6.55 27.50
CA ALA A 53 26.94 5.19 27.57
C ALA A 53 26.67 4.60 28.97
N LEU A 54 26.01 3.43 29.05
CA LEU A 54 25.84 2.70 30.30
C LEU A 54 26.54 1.34 30.26
N HIS A 55 27.38 1.13 31.26
CA HIS A 55 28.07 -0.12 31.56
C HIS A 55 27.09 -1.18 32.09
N PHE A 56 27.10 -2.37 31.50
CA PHE A 56 26.30 -3.51 31.95
C PHE A 56 26.89 -4.14 33.22
N SER A 57 26.08 -4.22 34.28
CA SER A 57 26.31 -5.12 35.42
C SER A 57 25.06 -5.98 35.62
N SER A 58 25.26 -7.30 35.63
CA SER A 58 24.21 -8.32 35.62
C SER A 58 23.62 -8.54 37.01
N LEU A 59 22.60 -7.75 37.36
CA LEU A 59 21.63 -8.10 38.41
C LEU A 59 20.32 -7.30 38.22
N ALA A 60 19.62 -7.50 37.11
CA ALA A 60 18.42 -6.71 36.81
C ALA A 60 17.16 -7.32 37.43
N LYS A 61 16.65 -6.59 38.44
CA LYS A 61 15.30 -6.65 38.98
C LYS A 61 14.28 -6.63 37.83
N LYS A 62 13.37 -7.60 37.77
CA LYS A 62 12.30 -7.68 36.74
C LYS A 62 11.47 -6.39 36.60
N SER A 63 11.47 -5.52 37.62
CA SER A 63 10.78 -4.22 37.58
C SER A 63 11.45 -3.18 36.66
N SER A 64 12.78 -3.16 36.51
CA SER A 64 13.44 -2.02 35.84
C SER A 64 13.23 -1.98 34.32
N SER A 65 13.02 -3.14 33.69
CA SER A 65 12.82 -3.21 32.23
C SER A 65 11.43 -2.72 31.84
N ASN A 66 10.41 -3.09 32.61
CA ASN A 66 9.03 -2.66 32.34
C ASN A 66 8.84 -1.18 32.64
N ASP A 67 9.43 -0.67 33.73
CA ASP A 67 9.37 0.76 34.06
C ASP A 67 10.00 1.63 32.95
N THR A 68 11.10 1.15 32.35
CA THR A 68 11.75 1.84 31.22
C THR A 68 10.86 1.82 29.98
N LEU A 69 10.26 0.68 29.65
CA LEU A 69 9.37 0.53 28.50
C LEU A 69 8.11 1.39 28.62
N LEU A 70 7.46 1.39 29.79
CA LEU A 70 6.28 2.21 30.07
C LEU A 70 6.59 3.70 29.91
N ARG A 71 7.73 4.16 30.44
CA ARG A 71 8.16 5.56 30.27
C ARG A 71 8.38 5.93 28.79
N THR A 72 8.94 5.01 28.00
CA THR A 72 9.12 5.25 26.56
C THR A 72 7.77 5.33 25.85
N ILE A 73 6.84 4.41 26.15
CA ILE A 73 5.49 4.43 25.57
C ILE A 73 4.73 5.69 25.99
N ASP A 74 4.83 6.12 27.24
CA ASP A 74 4.23 7.37 27.71
C ASP A 74 4.78 8.59 26.96
N SER A 75 6.08 8.61 26.68
CA SER A 75 6.70 9.68 25.92
C SER A 75 6.20 9.67 24.47
N GLU A 76 6.03 8.49 23.88
CA GLU A 76 5.52 8.33 22.52
C GLU A 76 4.04 8.72 22.41
N ILE A 77 3.19 8.29 23.34
CA ILE A 77 1.78 8.71 23.42
C ILE A 77 1.69 10.23 23.50
N LYS A 78 2.53 10.84 24.35
CA LYS A 78 2.56 12.30 24.47
C LYS A 78 2.97 12.97 23.16
N CYS A 79 3.99 12.47 22.46
CA CYS A 79 4.38 13.00 21.16
C CYS A 79 3.24 12.89 20.13
N ALA A 80 2.53 11.76 20.09
CA ALA A 80 1.41 11.54 19.19
C ALA A 80 0.16 12.38 19.54
N GLU A 81 -0.05 12.70 20.82
CA GLU A 81 -1.11 13.61 21.29
C GLU A 81 -0.76 15.09 21.05
N GLU A 82 0.51 15.43 20.87
CA GLU A 82 0.94 16.80 20.57
C GLU A 82 1.01 17.08 19.05
N SER A 83 0.89 16.06 18.19
CA SER A 83 0.78 16.26 16.75
C SER A 83 -0.65 16.63 16.34
N ASP A 84 -0.83 17.65 15.51
CA ASP A 84 -2.14 18.16 15.04
C ASP A 84 -2.90 17.19 14.10
N ASP A 85 -2.40 15.97 13.92
CA ASP A 85 -2.89 15.05 12.89
C ASP A 85 -4.00 14.12 13.38
N HIS A 86 -4.18 13.93 14.69
CA HIS A 86 -5.21 13.04 15.25
C HIS A 86 -6.56 13.73 15.57
N ASP A 87 -6.56 15.06 15.68
CA ASP A 87 -7.73 15.88 16.07
C ASP A 87 -8.51 16.44 14.88
N ARG A 88 -8.10 16.11 13.65
CA ARG A 88 -8.83 16.52 12.44
C ARG A 88 -10.16 15.76 12.38
N GLU A 89 -11.28 16.48 12.35
CA GLU A 89 -12.57 15.90 11.99
C GLU A 89 -12.59 15.74 10.48
N ASP A 90 -12.70 14.49 10.00
CA ASP A 90 -12.82 14.23 8.56
C ASP A 90 -14.24 14.59 8.11
N GLU A 91 -14.44 15.85 7.74
CA GLU A 91 -15.69 16.27 7.12
C GLU A 91 -15.81 15.60 5.74
N ILE A 92 -16.82 14.75 5.58
CA ILE A 92 -17.10 14.10 4.30
C ILE A 92 -17.52 15.18 3.29
N PRO A 93 -16.81 15.33 2.15
CA PRO A 93 -17.11 16.37 1.18
C PRO A 93 -18.54 16.28 0.66
N ASP A 94 -19.14 17.45 0.39
CA ASP A 94 -20.46 17.53 -0.23
C ASP A 94 -20.49 16.77 -1.57
N GLY A 95 -21.42 15.83 -1.70
CA GLY A 95 -21.56 15.00 -2.90
C GLY A 95 -20.57 13.84 -2.99
N PHE A 96 -19.89 13.48 -1.91
CA PHE A 96 -19.14 12.23 -1.83
C PHE A 96 -20.07 11.03 -2.08
N PRO A 97 -19.74 10.12 -3.02
CA PRO A 97 -20.73 9.17 -3.54
C PRO A 97 -20.90 7.90 -2.69
N PHE A 98 -20.09 7.69 -1.65
CA PHE A 98 -20.09 6.47 -0.84
C PHE A 98 -20.52 6.73 0.60
N GLU A 99 -21.19 5.75 1.20
CA GLU A 99 -21.33 5.63 2.64
C GLU A 99 -20.04 5.07 3.23
N ILE A 100 -19.52 5.73 4.27
CA ILE A 100 -18.27 5.37 4.94
C ILE A 100 -18.58 4.59 6.21
N GLN A 101 -17.94 3.43 6.38
CA GLN A 101 -17.97 2.63 7.59
C GLN A 101 -16.54 2.45 8.10
N ASP A 102 -16.23 3.21 9.15
CA ASP A 102 -14.96 3.16 9.86
C ASP A 102 -15.14 2.55 11.26
N LYS A 103 -14.29 1.59 11.62
CA LYS A 103 -14.31 0.91 12.92
C LYS A 103 -12.94 1.05 13.57
N PRO A 104 -12.85 1.64 14.78
CA PRO A 104 -11.62 1.72 15.53
C PRO A 104 -10.97 0.35 15.76
N GLY A 105 -9.65 0.27 15.63
CA GLY A 105 -8.85 -0.93 15.78
C GLY A 105 -8.69 -1.77 14.51
N LEU A 106 -9.26 -1.31 13.38
CA LEU A 106 -9.07 -1.94 12.07
C LEU A 106 -8.21 -1.05 11.17
N GLY A 107 -7.23 -1.66 10.50
CA GLY A 107 -6.39 -1.02 9.48
C GLY A 107 -7.08 -0.80 8.12
N THR A 108 -8.41 -0.88 8.08
CA THR A 108 -9.18 -0.80 6.84
C THR A 108 -10.38 0.14 6.98
N LEU A 109 -10.73 0.79 5.88
CA LEU A 109 -11.93 1.61 5.72
C LEU A 109 -12.86 0.96 4.70
N SER A 110 -14.14 0.79 5.05
CA SER A 110 -15.13 0.20 4.16
C SER A 110 -16.03 1.28 3.58
N LEU A 111 -16.14 1.35 2.25
CA LEU A 111 -17.04 2.24 1.53
C LEU A 111 -18.10 1.41 0.82
N SER A 112 -19.33 1.92 0.76
CA SER A 112 -20.41 1.27 0.01
C SER A 112 -21.26 2.25 -0.77
N ARG A 113 -21.73 1.83 -1.94
CA ARG A 113 -22.59 2.62 -2.82
C ARG A 113 -23.48 1.71 -3.65
N GLU A 114 -24.73 2.13 -3.85
CA GLU A 114 -25.60 1.56 -4.88
C GLU A 114 -25.57 2.44 -6.14
N TYR A 115 -25.39 1.81 -7.31
CA TYR A 115 -25.40 2.50 -8.60
C TYR A 115 -26.08 1.64 -9.66
N GLN A 116 -27.21 2.11 -10.18
CA GLN A 116 -27.96 1.42 -11.26
C GLN A 116 -28.26 -0.07 -10.98
N GLY A 117 -28.56 -0.42 -9.73
CA GLY A 117 -28.83 -1.80 -9.31
C GLY A 117 -27.57 -2.65 -9.07
N GLU A 118 -26.39 -2.05 -9.12
CA GLU A 118 -25.13 -2.65 -8.70
C GLU A 118 -24.77 -2.18 -7.29
N ILE A 119 -24.20 -3.08 -6.49
CA ILE A 119 -23.62 -2.74 -5.18
C ILE A 119 -22.10 -2.68 -5.36
N ILE A 120 -21.55 -1.49 -5.15
CA ILE A 120 -20.12 -1.22 -5.13
C ILE A 120 -19.67 -1.21 -3.67
N LYS A 121 -18.68 -2.04 -3.37
CA LYS A 121 -17.95 -2.02 -2.09
C LYS A 121 -16.50 -1.68 -2.38
N VAL A 122 -15.93 -0.81 -1.57
CA VAL A 122 -14.50 -0.51 -1.62
C VAL A 122 -13.92 -0.77 -0.26
N VAL A 123 -12.86 -1.56 -0.19
CA VAL A 123 -12.07 -1.74 1.03
C VAL A 123 -10.76 -1.05 0.80
N VAL A 124 -10.49 -0.01 1.58
CA VAL A 124 -9.28 0.79 1.52
C VAL A 124 -8.39 0.36 2.67
N HIS A 125 -7.12 0.09 2.38
CA HIS A 125 -6.14 -0.35 3.37
C HIS A 125 -5.24 0.82 3.76
N MET A 126 -4.81 0.88 5.01
CA MET A 126 -3.70 1.76 5.37
C MET A 126 -2.49 1.41 4.50
N ALA A 127 -1.81 2.43 3.98
CA ALA A 127 -0.58 2.21 3.25
C ALA A 127 0.45 1.62 4.23
N ASP A 128 1.14 0.56 3.82
CA ASP A 128 2.44 0.29 4.42
C ASP A 128 3.36 1.39 3.89
N LEU A 129 3.70 2.36 4.74
CA LEU A 129 4.77 3.32 4.46
C LEU A 129 6.11 2.55 4.50
N ASP A 130 6.28 1.60 3.57
CA ASP A 130 7.58 1.08 3.22
C ASP A 130 8.38 2.29 2.74
N THR A 131 9.32 2.72 3.58
CA THR A 131 10.45 3.55 3.20
C THR A 131 10.85 3.22 1.78
N CYS A 132 10.85 4.21 0.89
CA CYS A 132 11.74 4.16 -0.25
C CYS A 132 13.15 3.99 0.34
N GLU A 133 13.57 2.75 0.53
CA GLU A 133 14.96 2.40 0.66
C GLU A 133 15.56 2.81 -0.69
N ASP A 134 16.13 4.01 -0.71
CA ASP A 134 16.99 4.49 -1.78
C ASP A 134 18.24 3.61 -1.80
N GLU A 135 18.08 2.38 -2.30
CA GLU A 135 19.16 1.47 -2.65
C GLU A 135 19.78 1.95 -3.97
N GLY A 136 20.52 3.06 -3.86
CA GLY A 136 21.71 3.46 -4.63
C GLY A 136 21.71 3.45 -6.16
N ASP A 137 22.03 4.60 -6.75
CA ASP A 137 23.22 4.69 -7.62
C ASP A 137 23.78 6.12 -7.64
N ASP A 138 25.06 6.26 -7.27
CA ASP A 138 25.85 7.46 -7.53
C ASP A 138 26.08 7.54 -9.06
N ASP A 139 25.33 8.38 -9.78
CA ASP A 139 25.75 8.84 -11.10
C ASP A 139 25.60 10.36 -11.24
N GLU A 140 26.70 10.98 -11.66
CA GLU A 140 26.87 12.42 -11.71
C GLU A 140 26.00 13.07 -12.79
N GLY A 141 25.25 14.09 -12.39
CA GLY A 141 24.98 15.26 -13.23
C GLY A 141 23.74 15.18 -14.13
N ASN A 142 22.60 15.60 -13.59
CA ASN A 142 21.75 16.58 -14.25
C ASN A 142 20.84 17.26 -13.21
N ASP A 143 20.97 18.57 -13.05
CA ASP A 143 19.96 19.40 -12.39
C ASP A 143 18.66 19.28 -13.20
N ASP A 144 17.75 18.43 -12.74
CA ASP A 144 16.32 18.63 -12.98
C ASP A 144 15.61 18.45 -11.65
N ASP A 145 15.06 19.56 -11.19
CA ASP A 145 14.38 19.81 -9.91
C ASP A 145 13.02 19.10 -9.89
N SER A 146 13.03 17.79 -10.14
CA SER A 146 11.91 16.91 -9.91
C SER A 146 12.05 16.42 -8.47
N GLU A 147 11.54 17.20 -7.52
CA GLU A 147 11.02 16.62 -6.29
C GLU A 147 10.05 15.51 -6.70
N LYS A 148 10.54 14.27 -6.80
CA LYS A 148 9.69 13.09 -6.78
C LYS A 148 9.12 13.09 -5.37
N SER A 149 8.07 13.88 -5.16
CA SER A 149 7.19 13.72 -4.02
C SER A 149 6.91 12.23 -3.96
N SER A 150 7.37 11.55 -2.91
CA SER A 150 7.02 10.17 -2.64
C SER A 150 5.49 10.14 -2.60
N GLN A 151 4.86 9.86 -3.75
CA GLN A 151 3.42 10.00 -3.88
C GLN A 151 2.83 8.93 -2.98
N SER A 152 2.24 9.37 -1.87
CA SER A 152 1.47 8.50 -1.00
C SER A 152 0.52 7.71 -1.88
N SER A 153 0.52 6.39 -1.70
CA SER A 153 -0.28 5.48 -2.49
C SER A 153 -1.05 4.59 -1.54
N ILE A 154 -2.33 4.38 -1.83
CA ILE A 154 -3.22 3.65 -0.94
C ILE A 154 -3.74 2.41 -1.67
N PRO A 155 -3.46 1.20 -1.16
CA PRO A 155 -4.04 -0.02 -1.69
C PRO A 155 -5.55 -0.05 -1.43
N LEU A 156 -6.33 -0.39 -2.45
CA LEU A 156 -7.77 -0.59 -2.31
C LEU A 156 -8.28 -1.73 -3.18
N VAL A 157 -9.35 -2.37 -2.70
CA VAL A 157 -10.06 -3.42 -3.41
C VAL A 157 -11.46 -2.90 -3.74
N VAL A 158 -11.82 -2.90 -5.03
CA VAL A 158 -13.17 -2.55 -5.48
C VAL A 158 -13.92 -3.81 -5.87
N SER A 159 -15.05 -4.04 -5.24
CA SER A 159 -15.95 -5.15 -5.54
C SER A 159 -17.27 -4.63 -6.11
N VAL A 160 -17.65 -5.08 -7.30
CA VAL A 160 -18.92 -4.72 -7.95
C VAL A 160 -19.79 -5.97 -8.11
N SER A 161 -20.95 -5.96 -7.45
CA SER A 161 -21.88 -7.09 -7.44
C SER A 161 -23.24 -6.73 -8.03
N LYS A 162 -23.88 -7.69 -8.69
CA LYS A 162 -25.19 -7.56 -9.35
C LYS A 162 -26.16 -8.58 -8.75
N GLY A 163 -26.97 -8.15 -7.77
CA GLY A 163 -27.86 -9.05 -7.03
C GLY A 163 -27.07 -10.17 -6.33
N SER A 164 -27.60 -11.40 -6.35
CA SER A 164 -26.93 -12.60 -5.80
C SER A 164 -25.97 -13.28 -6.80
N GLY A 165 -25.58 -12.56 -7.86
CA GLY A 165 -24.73 -13.09 -8.92
C GLY A 165 -23.24 -13.00 -8.61
N ARG A 166 -22.43 -13.15 -9.67
CA ARG A 166 -20.98 -12.98 -9.62
C ARG A 166 -20.58 -11.56 -9.21
N CYS A 167 -19.44 -11.47 -8.55
CA CYS A 167 -18.80 -10.22 -8.19
C CYS A 167 -17.58 -10.00 -9.09
N LEU A 168 -17.42 -8.77 -9.60
CA LEU A 168 -16.19 -8.34 -10.24
C LEU A 168 -15.31 -7.70 -9.17
N GLU A 169 -14.06 -8.12 -9.05
CA GLU A 169 -13.12 -7.58 -8.07
C GLU A 169 -11.91 -6.99 -8.79
N PHE A 170 -11.53 -5.78 -8.37
CA PHE A 170 -10.37 -5.05 -8.83
C PHE A 170 -9.42 -4.85 -7.66
N GLY A 171 -8.16 -5.24 -7.83
CA GLY A 171 -7.06 -4.76 -6.99
C GLY A 171 -6.53 -3.47 -7.59
N CYS A 172 -6.48 -2.40 -6.79
CA CYS A 172 -6.03 -1.10 -7.25
C CYS A 172 -5.06 -0.45 -6.27
N ILE A 173 -4.22 0.43 -6.81
CA ILE A 173 -3.43 1.40 -6.05
C ILE A 173 -3.96 2.79 -6.39
N ALA A 174 -4.38 3.54 -5.38
CA ALA A 174 -4.84 4.91 -5.53
C ALA A 174 -3.71 5.89 -5.25
N PHE A 175 -3.45 6.76 -6.22
CA PHE A 175 -2.65 7.97 -6.10
C PHE A 175 -3.58 9.19 -5.93
N PRO A 176 -3.07 10.37 -5.56
CA PRO A 176 -3.93 11.54 -5.31
C PRO A 176 -4.91 11.85 -6.46
N ASP A 177 -4.45 11.77 -7.70
CA ASP A 177 -5.24 12.16 -8.88
C ASP A 177 -5.61 10.99 -9.81
N GLU A 178 -5.23 9.75 -9.49
CA GLU A 178 -5.49 8.61 -10.37
C GLU A 178 -5.51 7.26 -9.63
N ILE A 179 -5.94 6.22 -10.34
CA ILE A 179 -5.84 4.83 -9.87
C ILE A 179 -5.07 3.99 -10.89
N SER A 180 -4.20 3.12 -10.39
CA SER A 180 -3.70 1.95 -11.13
C SER A 180 -4.57 0.75 -10.83
N ILE A 181 -4.87 -0.07 -11.84
CA ILE A 181 -5.52 -1.37 -11.66
C ILE A 181 -4.44 -2.42 -11.85
N ASP A 182 -4.20 -3.23 -10.82
CA ASP A 182 -3.17 -4.26 -10.84
C ASP A 182 -3.75 -5.62 -11.20
N SER A 183 -4.96 -5.92 -10.68
CA SER A 183 -5.63 -7.19 -10.88
C SER A 183 -7.12 -7.04 -11.14
N LEU A 184 -7.67 -7.98 -11.90
CA LEU A 184 -9.08 -8.06 -12.24
C LEU A 184 -9.55 -9.51 -12.22
N SER A 185 -10.40 -9.85 -11.25
CA SER A 185 -10.93 -11.21 -11.09
C SER A 185 -12.46 -11.23 -11.06
N VAL A 186 -13.03 -12.38 -11.40
CA VAL A 186 -14.48 -12.64 -11.27
C VAL A 186 -14.67 -13.67 -10.17
N LYS A 187 -15.34 -13.27 -9.08
CA LYS A 187 -15.62 -14.13 -7.94
C LYS A 187 -17.05 -14.65 -7.98
N ASP A 188 -17.21 -15.94 -7.74
CA ASP A 188 -18.50 -16.56 -7.49
C ASP A 188 -18.85 -16.41 -6.00
N PRO A 189 -20.09 -16.04 -5.63
CA PRO A 189 -20.45 -15.90 -4.21
C PRO A 189 -20.45 -17.23 -3.44
N GLU A 190 -20.51 -18.35 -4.16
CA GLU A 190 -20.58 -19.71 -3.60
C GLU A 190 -19.21 -20.42 -3.57
N SER A 191 -18.14 -19.80 -4.09
CA SER A 191 -16.80 -20.41 -4.03
C SER A 191 -16.31 -20.43 -2.58
N SER A 192 -15.85 -21.59 -2.11
CA SER A 192 -15.21 -21.68 -0.80
C SER A 192 -13.84 -20.99 -0.83
N GLU A 193 -13.32 -20.60 0.33
CA GLU A 193 -11.96 -20.03 0.43
C GLU A 193 -10.86 -21.05 0.04
N ASP A 194 -11.22 -22.34 -0.03
CA ASP A 194 -10.33 -23.42 -0.43
C ASP A 194 -10.29 -23.64 -1.96
N ASP A 195 -11.23 -23.05 -2.70
CA ASP A 195 -11.29 -23.15 -4.15
C ASP A 195 -10.32 -22.13 -4.78
N ILE A 196 -9.30 -22.62 -5.49
CA ILE A 196 -8.36 -21.77 -6.22
C ILE A 196 -9.04 -21.28 -7.51
N ALA A 197 -9.78 -20.19 -7.40
CA ALA A 197 -10.38 -19.52 -8.54
C ALA A 197 -9.31 -18.96 -9.48
N TYR A 198 -9.60 -18.93 -10.77
CA TYR A 198 -8.74 -18.26 -11.73
C TYR A 198 -8.84 -16.74 -11.55
N GLU A 199 -7.74 -16.11 -11.15
CA GLU A 199 -7.69 -14.67 -10.85
C GLU A 199 -7.62 -13.76 -12.09
N GLY A 200 -7.43 -14.34 -13.28
CA GLY A 200 -7.17 -13.58 -14.51
C GLY A 200 -5.68 -13.50 -14.85
N PRO A 201 -5.33 -12.97 -16.04
CA PRO A 201 -3.96 -12.54 -16.33
C PRO A 201 -3.65 -11.23 -15.59
N ASP A 202 -2.39 -10.81 -15.63
CA ASP A 202 -2.00 -9.47 -15.16
C ASP A 202 -2.77 -8.40 -15.95
N PHE A 203 -3.24 -7.34 -15.27
CA PHE A 203 -4.08 -6.33 -15.92
C PHE A 203 -3.37 -5.64 -17.11
N SER A 204 -2.05 -5.48 -17.01
CA SER A 204 -1.20 -4.91 -18.07
C SER A 204 -1.16 -5.75 -19.35
N ASP A 205 -1.45 -7.06 -19.27
CA ASP A 205 -1.44 -7.97 -20.42
C ASP A 205 -2.76 -7.93 -21.21
N LEU A 206 -3.78 -7.24 -20.70
CA LEU A 206 -5.06 -7.04 -21.40
C LEU A 206 -4.92 -6.06 -22.57
N ASP A 207 -5.83 -6.13 -23.55
CA ASP A 207 -5.90 -5.15 -24.64
C ASP A 207 -6.05 -3.71 -24.10
N GLU A 208 -5.32 -2.75 -24.67
CA GLU A 208 -5.32 -1.35 -24.20
C GLU A 208 -6.72 -0.73 -24.18
N ASN A 209 -7.59 -1.06 -25.13
CA ASN A 209 -8.96 -0.52 -25.14
C ASN A 209 -9.79 -1.13 -24.02
N LEU A 210 -9.54 -2.39 -23.69
CA LEU A 210 -10.19 -3.06 -22.56
C LEU A 210 -9.73 -2.45 -21.24
N GLN A 211 -8.43 -2.19 -21.07
CA GLN A 211 -7.90 -1.50 -19.89
C GLN A 211 -8.55 -0.12 -19.73
N LYS A 212 -8.54 0.71 -20.78
CA LYS A 212 -9.20 2.03 -20.80
C LYS A 212 -10.69 1.96 -20.47
N ALA A 213 -11.39 0.93 -20.95
CA ALA A 213 -12.80 0.73 -20.65
C ALA A 213 -13.04 0.42 -19.17
N PHE A 214 -12.15 -0.34 -18.52
CA PHE A 214 -12.26 -0.63 -17.08
C PHE A 214 -11.94 0.56 -16.20
N HIS A 215 -10.96 1.40 -16.55
CA HIS A 215 -10.75 2.68 -15.85
C HIS A 215 -12.02 3.54 -15.91
N LYS A 216 -12.61 3.70 -17.10
CA LYS A 216 -13.88 4.44 -17.25
C LYS A 216 -15.04 3.78 -16.49
N TYR A 217 -15.06 2.45 -16.42
CA TYR A 217 -16.07 1.69 -15.69
C TYR A 217 -16.04 1.99 -14.18
N LEU A 218 -14.85 2.09 -13.58
CA LEU A 218 -14.66 2.46 -12.17
C LEU A 218 -14.96 3.95 -11.93
N GLU A 219 -14.56 4.81 -12.86
CA GLU A 219 -14.78 6.26 -12.79
C GLU A 219 -16.27 6.61 -12.69
N VAL A 220 -17.12 6.04 -13.57
CA VAL A 220 -18.58 6.30 -13.54
C VAL A 220 -19.26 5.75 -12.28
N ARG A 221 -18.61 4.79 -11.59
CA ARG A 221 -19.05 4.23 -10.30
C ARG A 221 -18.58 5.04 -9.10
N GLY A 222 -17.82 6.10 -9.33
CA GLY A 222 -17.38 7.05 -8.31
C GLY A 222 -15.95 6.86 -7.84
N ILE A 223 -15.17 5.96 -8.45
CA ILE A 223 -13.72 5.86 -8.21
C ILE A 223 -13.03 6.84 -9.15
N LYS A 224 -12.96 8.11 -8.71
CA LYS A 224 -12.49 9.26 -9.49
C LYS A 224 -11.44 10.04 -8.68
N PRO A 225 -10.69 10.98 -9.29
CA PRO A 225 -9.63 11.72 -8.60
C PRO A 225 -10.08 12.42 -7.32
N SER A 226 -11.27 13.04 -7.31
CA SER A 226 -11.82 13.67 -6.10
C SER A 226 -12.08 12.68 -4.95
N THR A 227 -12.36 11.42 -5.28
CA THR A 227 -12.58 10.35 -4.30
C THR A 227 -11.26 9.88 -3.74
N THR A 228 -10.26 9.62 -4.60
CA THR A 228 -8.93 9.17 -4.15
C THR A 228 -8.23 10.23 -3.32
N ASN A 229 -8.30 11.50 -3.70
CA ASN A 229 -7.72 12.59 -2.93
C ASN A 229 -8.32 12.68 -1.50
N PHE A 230 -9.64 12.63 -1.38
CA PHE A 230 -10.30 12.55 -0.07
C PHE A 230 -9.84 11.32 0.74
N LEU A 231 -9.72 10.15 0.10
CA LEU A 231 -9.27 8.95 0.78
C LEU A 231 -7.82 9.05 1.27
N HIS A 232 -6.95 9.79 0.58
CA HIS A 232 -5.60 10.08 1.05
C HIS A 232 -5.60 10.81 2.37
N GLU A 233 -6.31 11.94 2.44
CA GLU A 233 -6.41 12.72 3.67
C GLU A 233 -7.08 11.92 4.80
N TYR A 234 -8.17 11.23 4.49
CA TYR A 234 -8.90 10.41 5.47
C TYR A 234 -8.03 9.30 6.05
N MET A 235 -7.28 8.58 5.20
CA MET A 235 -6.47 7.45 5.65
C MET A 235 -5.25 7.88 6.48
N ILE A 236 -4.63 9.03 6.18
CA ILE A 236 -3.55 9.61 7.00
C ILE A 236 -4.06 9.91 8.42
N ASN A 237 -5.24 10.53 8.52
CA ASN A 237 -5.84 10.83 9.81
C ASN A 237 -6.25 9.56 10.56
N LYS A 238 -6.86 8.59 9.85
CA LYS A 238 -7.20 7.29 10.43
C LYS A 238 -5.95 6.57 10.95
N GLU A 239 -4.85 6.54 10.21
CA GLU A 239 -3.59 5.94 10.64
C GLU A 239 -3.07 6.59 11.93
N SER A 240 -3.09 7.92 12.01
CA SER A 240 -2.68 8.67 13.20
C SER A 240 -3.54 8.32 14.44
N LYS A 241 -4.87 8.26 14.28
CA LYS A 241 -5.81 7.87 15.34
C LYS A 241 -5.59 6.42 15.80
N GLU A 242 -5.35 5.52 14.85
CA GLU A 242 -5.16 4.09 15.10
C GLU A 242 -3.80 3.80 15.75
N TYR A 243 -2.75 4.53 15.37
CA TYR A 243 -1.44 4.46 16.05
C TYR A 243 -1.55 4.85 17.52
N LEU A 244 -2.22 5.96 17.81
CA LEU A 244 -2.43 6.42 19.18
C LEU A 244 -3.29 5.43 19.99
N LEU A 245 -4.35 4.88 19.38
CA LEU A 245 -5.15 3.81 20.00
C LEU A 245 -4.30 2.57 20.29
N TRP A 246 -3.44 2.18 19.35
CA TRP A 246 -2.54 1.04 19.49
C TRP A 246 -1.54 1.25 20.63
N LEU A 247 -0.91 2.42 20.74
CA LEU A 247 0.00 2.76 21.84
C LEU A 247 -0.70 2.70 23.20
N LYS A 248 -1.93 3.22 23.31
CA LYS A 248 -2.73 3.16 24.54
C LYS A 248 -3.07 1.71 24.92
N ASN A 249 -3.42 0.88 23.93
CA ASN A 249 -3.66 -0.55 24.15
C ASN A 249 -2.39 -1.30 24.55
N LEU A 250 -1.24 -0.97 23.94
CA LEU A 250 0.06 -1.54 24.27
C LEU A 250 0.47 -1.21 25.71
N LYS A 251 0.31 0.06 26.12
CA LYS A 251 0.53 0.50 27.50
C LYS A 251 -0.34 -0.31 28.48
N ASN A 252 -1.65 -0.37 28.23
CA ASN A 252 -2.60 -1.11 29.07
C ASN A 252 -2.26 -2.60 29.19
N PHE A 253 -1.63 -3.19 28.17
CA PHE A 253 -1.19 -4.58 28.21
C PHE A 253 0.04 -4.78 29.10
N ILE A 254 1.00 -3.84 29.08
CA ILE A 254 2.25 -3.94 29.85
C ILE A 254 2.04 -3.59 31.34
N GLU A 255 1.06 -2.73 31.64
CA GLU A 255 0.69 -2.38 33.02
C GLU A 255 -0.04 -3.51 33.77
N LYS A 256 -0.61 -4.49 33.07
CA LYS A 256 -1.30 -5.65 33.64
C LYS A 256 -0.35 -6.81 33.95
#